data_AF-A0A0D3JAX1-F1
#
_entry.id   AF-A0A0D3JAX1-F1
#
_cell.length_a   1.000
_cell.length_b   1.000
_cell.length_c   1.000
_cell.angle_alpha   90.00
_cell.angle_beta   90.00
_cell.angle_gamma   90.00
#
_symmetry.space_group_name_H-M   'P 1'
#
loop_
_entity.id
_entity.type
_entity.pdbx_description
1 polymer ?
#
loop_
_entity_poly.entity_id
_entity_poly.type
_entity_poly.pdbx_seq_one_letter_code
_entity_poly.pdbx_strand_id
1 'polypeptide(L)'
;MVEEFMLLANCSVAAATTAAFPKCAMLRRHPPPLPGAFESLKRSLGQHGFELDDASSLALGRSLDACAKPDDPYFNQLTRILATRAMQQARYFSSGAAPPSEYVHYGLACPIYTHFTSPIRRYSDQMVHRLLAAIIGWEPLSSDVLDARAMTDLTDNLNHRHTMAQYAGRASVGLHTLIFFRGKEVVEDAHVIKVRDNGVVVLVPRYGIEGVI
;
A
#
# COMPACT_ATOMS: atom_id res chain seq x y z
N MET A 1 -12.94 1.96 14.03
CA MET A 1 -13.57 3.28 14.29
C MET A 1 -12.67 4.44 13.87
N VAL A 2 -11.40 4.52 14.33
CA VAL A 2 -10.50 5.63 13.93
C VAL A 2 -10.17 5.62 12.42
N GLU A 3 -9.90 4.44 11.85
CA GLU A 3 -9.44 4.31 10.45
C GLU A 3 -10.42 4.90 9.42
N GLU A 4 -11.71 4.57 9.51
CA GLU A 4 -12.75 5.09 8.60
C GLU A 4 -12.84 6.63 8.61
N PHE A 5 -12.76 7.26 9.79
CA PHE A 5 -12.75 8.72 9.90
C PHE A 5 -11.47 9.32 9.31
N MET A 6 -10.33 8.65 9.47
CA MET A 6 -9.08 9.11 8.87
C MET A 6 -9.12 9.00 7.35
N LEU A 7 -9.71 7.93 6.80
CA LEU A 7 -9.93 7.77 5.36
C LEU A 7 -10.85 8.86 4.83
N LEU A 8 -11.99 9.10 5.48
CA LEU A 8 -12.90 10.16 5.10
C LEU A 8 -12.21 11.53 5.12
N ALA A 9 -11.49 11.87 6.19
CA ALA A 9 -10.74 13.11 6.30
C ALA A 9 -9.71 13.26 5.17
N ASN A 10 -8.93 12.21 4.90
CA ASN A 10 -7.94 12.19 3.82
C ASN A 10 -8.59 12.40 2.44
N CYS A 11 -9.71 11.72 2.13
CA CYS A 11 -10.43 11.87 0.87
C CYS A 11 -11.04 13.28 0.71
N SER A 12 -11.68 13.81 1.76
CA SER A 12 -12.27 15.15 1.74
C SER A 12 -11.22 16.23 1.52
N VAL A 13 -10.07 16.12 2.21
CA VAL A 13 -8.95 17.05 2.06
C VAL A 13 -8.30 16.93 0.68
N ALA A 14 -8.16 15.73 0.14
CA ALA A 14 -7.66 15.52 -1.21
C ALA A 14 -8.54 16.23 -2.26
N ALA A 15 -9.87 16.11 -2.13
CA ALA A 15 -10.81 16.79 -3.01
C ALA A 15 -10.72 18.33 -2.87
N ALA A 16 -10.70 18.85 -1.64
CA ALA A 16 -10.63 20.29 -1.38
C ALA A 16 -9.33 20.91 -1.90
N THR A 17 -8.19 20.28 -1.62
CA THR A 17 -6.88 20.78 -2.08
C THR A 17 -6.72 20.71 -3.59
N THR A 18 -7.26 19.68 -4.24
CA THR A 18 -7.22 19.56 -5.71
C THR A 18 -8.13 20.57 -6.39
N ALA A 19 -9.29 20.89 -5.80
CA ALA A 19 -10.18 21.91 -6.33
C ALA A 19 -9.55 23.31 -6.27
N ALA A 20 -8.88 23.65 -5.17
CA ALA A 20 -8.22 24.94 -5.00
C ALA A 20 -6.89 25.05 -5.77
N PHE A 21 -6.12 23.96 -5.84
CA PHE A 21 -4.78 23.93 -6.42
C PHE A 21 -4.63 22.78 -7.43
N PRO A 22 -5.32 22.85 -8.59
CA PRO A 22 -5.41 21.73 -9.52
C PRO A 22 -4.08 21.27 -10.12
N LYS A 23 -3.05 22.12 -10.09
CA LYS A 23 -1.72 21.82 -10.66
C LYS A 23 -0.66 21.41 -9.64
N CYS A 24 -0.92 21.56 -8.34
CA CYS A 24 0.09 21.33 -7.31
C CYS A 24 -0.44 20.69 -6.01
N ALA A 25 -1.65 20.11 -6.03
CA ALA A 25 -2.13 19.37 -4.87
C ALA A 25 -1.27 18.13 -4.62
N MET A 26 -0.84 17.96 -3.37
CA MET A 26 -0.09 16.78 -2.92
C MET A 26 -1.08 15.61 -2.75
N LEU A 27 -0.99 14.61 -3.62
CA LEU A 27 -1.88 13.45 -3.65
C LEU A 27 -1.11 12.15 -3.48
N ARG A 28 -1.85 11.06 -3.24
CA ARG A 28 -1.31 9.70 -3.18
C ARG A 28 -2.22 8.75 -3.93
N ARG A 29 -1.69 8.13 -4.99
CA ARG A 29 -2.41 7.18 -5.84
C ARG A 29 -1.94 5.75 -5.63
N HIS A 30 -2.80 4.80 -5.97
CA HIS A 30 -2.47 3.39 -6.05
C HIS A 30 -2.99 2.88 -7.40
N PRO A 31 -2.12 2.76 -8.41
CA PRO A 31 -2.52 2.27 -9.73
C PRO A 31 -3.09 0.85 -9.65
N PRO A 32 -3.96 0.46 -10.60
CA PRO A 32 -4.42 -0.92 -10.70
C PRO A 32 -3.23 -1.88 -10.92
N PRO A 33 -3.35 -3.16 -10.52
CA PRO A 33 -2.32 -4.16 -10.77
C PRO A 33 -1.92 -4.25 -12.26
N LEU A 34 -0.66 -4.58 -12.54
CA LEU A 34 -0.19 -4.73 -13.92
C LEU A 34 -0.86 -5.95 -14.57
N PRO A 35 -1.05 -5.95 -15.90
CA PRO A 35 -1.52 -7.13 -16.62
C PRO A 35 -0.64 -8.34 -16.29
N GLY A 36 -1.27 -9.45 -15.90
CA GLY A 36 -0.56 -10.68 -15.55
C GLY A 36 -0.06 -10.76 -14.10
N ALA A 37 -0.21 -9.71 -13.28
CA ALA A 37 0.32 -9.68 -11.92
C ALA A 37 -0.23 -10.81 -11.02
N PHE A 38 -1.48 -11.23 -11.23
CA PHE A 38 -2.12 -12.28 -10.44
C PHE A 38 -2.07 -13.68 -11.06
N GLU A 39 -1.50 -13.87 -12.25
CA GLU A 39 -1.59 -15.16 -12.98
C GLU A 39 -1.03 -16.35 -12.18
N SER A 40 0.09 -16.13 -11.49
CA SER A 40 0.67 -17.16 -10.62
C SER A 40 -0.27 -17.51 -9.45
N LEU A 41 -0.94 -16.51 -8.87
CA LEU A 41 -1.85 -16.71 -7.75
C LEU A 41 -3.15 -17.37 -8.22
N LYS A 42 -3.73 -16.91 -9.35
CA LYS A 42 -4.88 -17.52 -10.01
C LYS A 42 -4.66 -19.01 -10.27
N ARG A 43 -3.49 -19.38 -10.83
CA ARG A 43 -3.14 -20.78 -11.08
C ARG A 43 -3.11 -21.60 -9.78
N SER A 44 -2.49 -21.08 -8.73
CA SER A 44 -2.39 -21.77 -7.45
C SER A 44 -3.75 -21.93 -6.78
N LEU A 45 -4.60 -20.90 -6.83
CA LEU A 45 -5.95 -20.94 -6.29
C LEU A 45 -6.88 -21.89 -7.06
N GLY A 46 -6.74 -21.95 -8.39
CA GLY A 46 -7.49 -22.87 -9.24
C GLY A 46 -7.26 -24.34 -8.89
N GLN A 47 -6.04 -24.70 -8.49
CA GLN A 47 -5.72 -26.05 -7.97
C GLN A 47 -6.43 -26.37 -6.64
N HIS A 48 -6.85 -25.35 -5.91
CA HIS A 48 -7.65 -25.47 -4.69
C HIS A 48 -9.14 -25.22 -4.91
N GLY A 49 -9.60 -25.13 -6.17
CA GLY A 49 -11.01 -24.94 -6.51
C GLY A 49 -11.51 -23.50 -6.36
N PHE A 50 -10.62 -22.51 -6.27
CA PHE A 50 -10.98 -21.10 -6.16
C PHE A 50 -10.62 -20.31 -7.43
N GLU A 51 -11.45 -19.33 -7.76
CA GLU A 51 -11.23 -18.39 -8.85
C GLU A 51 -10.97 -16.99 -8.29
N LEU A 52 -9.93 -16.32 -8.81
CA LEU A 52 -9.59 -14.95 -8.43
C LEU A 52 -9.90 -14.02 -9.60
N ASP A 53 -10.79 -13.06 -9.37
CA ASP A 53 -11.25 -12.10 -10.37
C ASP A 53 -10.56 -10.75 -10.13
N ASP A 54 -9.67 -10.34 -11.03
CA ASP A 54 -8.94 -9.08 -10.98
C ASP A 54 -9.50 -7.99 -11.91
N ALA A 55 -10.71 -8.17 -12.45
CA ALA A 55 -11.33 -7.20 -13.37
C ALA A 55 -11.61 -5.83 -12.73
N SER A 56 -11.84 -5.80 -11.41
CA SER A 56 -11.99 -4.56 -10.64
C SER A 56 -11.56 -4.77 -9.18
N SER A 57 -11.35 -3.69 -8.42
CA SER A 57 -11.02 -3.79 -6.99
C SER A 57 -12.13 -4.48 -6.19
N LEU A 58 -13.40 -4.25 -6.55
CA LEU A 58 -14.54 -4.88 -5.90
C LEU A 58 -14.62 -6.39 -6.22
N ALA A 59 -14.41 -6.76 -7.48
CA ALA A 59 -14.39 -8.16 -7.90
C ALA A 59 -13.23 -8.93 -7.23
N LEU A 60 -12.07 -8.29 -7.12
CA LEU A 60 -10.92 -8.85 -6.41
C LEU A 60 -11.22 -9.03 -4.93
N GLY A 61 -11.82 -8.03 -4.29
CA GLY A 61 -12.25 -8.15 -2.89
C GLY A 61 -13.20 -9.32 -2.67
N ARG A 62 -14.25 -9.42 -3.48
CA ARG A 62 -15.26 -10.49 -3.38
C ARG A 62 -14.69 -11.89 -3.63
N SER A 63 -13.85 -12.05 -4.65
CA SER A 63 -13.21 -13.34 -4.94
C SER A 63 -12.23 -13.73 -3.83
N LEU A 64 -11.49 -12.78 -3.27
CA LEU A 64 -10.66 -13.01 -2.07
C LEU A 64 -11.50 -13.37 -0.84
N ASP A 65 -12.66 -12.75 -0.62
CA ASP A 65 -13.57 -13.10 0.48
C ASP A 65 -14.07 -14.54 0.37
N ALA A 66 -14.32 -15.02 -0.86
CA ALA A 66 -14.75 -16.38 -1.13
C ALA A 66 -13.64 -17.44 -0.97
N CYS A 67 -12.36 -17.05 -0.96
CA CYS A 67 -11.21 -17.96 -0.82
C CYS A 67 -11.03 -18.45 0.63
N ALA A 68 -12.00 -19.17 1.19
CA ALA A 68 -11.96 -19.66 2.56
C ALA A 68 -12.09 -21.19 2.60
N LYS A 69 -11.27 -21.83 3.45
CA LYS A 69 -11.29 -23.27 3.69
C LYS A 69 -11.66 -23.53 5.16
N PRO A 70 -12.73 -24.30 5.45
CA PRO A 70 -13.12 -24.60 6.83
C PRO A 70 -12.05 -25.38 7.60
N ASP A 71 -11.27 -26.19 6.90
CA ASP A 71 -10.18 -27.02 7.42
C ASP A 71 -8.83 -26.28 7.54
N ASP A 72 -8.70 -25.12 6.89
CA ASP A 72 -7.52 -24.24 6.98
C ASP A 72 -7.95 -22.76 7.13
N PRO A 73 -8.14 -22.30 8.38
CA PRO A 73 -8.53 -20.92 8.66
C PRO A 73 -7.49 -19.88 8.20
N TYR A 74 -6.22 -20.27 8.02
CA TYR A 74 -5.17 -19.35 7.61
C TYR A 74 -5.11 -19.18 6.08
N PHE A 75 -5.67 -20.12 5.32
CA PHE A 75 -5.69 -20.10 3.84
C PHE A 75 -6.13 -18.74 3.26
N ASN A 76 -7.22 -18.16 3.79
CA ASN A 76 -7.72 -16.88 3.31
C ASN A 76 -6.72 -15.75 3.58
N GLN A 77 -6.17 -15.70 4.79
CA GLN A 77 -5.20 -14.70 5.20
C GLN A 77 -3.92 -14.80 4.36
N LEU A 78 -3.42 -16.02 4.14
CA LEU A 78 -2.28 -16.28 3.26
C LEU A 78 -2.56 -15.80 1.83
N THR A 79 -3.73 -16.12 1.29
CA THR A 79 -4.14 -15.70 -0.05
C THR A 79 -4.14 -14.17 -0.18
N ARG A 80 -4.65 -13.45 0.83
CA ARG A 80 -4.62 -11.96 0.85
C ARG A 80 -3.22 -11.39 0.95
N ILE A 81 -2.34 -12.03 1.74
CA ILE A 81 -0.93 -11.65 1.83
C ILE A 81 -0.27 -11.78 0.45
N LEU A 82 -0.49 -12.89 -0.25
CA LEU A 82 0.06 -13.11 -1.60
C LEU A 82 -0.54 -12.14 -2.62
N ALA A 83 -1.85 -11.88 -2.57
CA ALA A 83 -2.51 -10.91 -3.45
C ALA A 83 -1.94 -9.50 -3.25
N THR A 84 -1.70 -9.08 -2.02
CA THR A 84 -1.11 -7.76 -1.71
C THR A 84 0.31 -7.62 -2.26
N ARG A 85 1.08 -8.71 -2.33
CA ARG A 85 2.44 -8.70 -2.93
C ARG A 85 2.43 -8.54 -4.44
N ALA A 86 1.36 -8.98 -5.11
CA ALA A 86 1.19 -8.82 -6.54
C ALA A 86 0.72 -7.40 -6.93
N MET A 87 0.19 -6.63 -5.98
CA MET A 87 -0.25 -5.25 -6.22
C MET A 87 0.93 -4.29 -6.43
N GLN A 88 0.63 -3.17 -7.07
CA GLN A 88 1.60 -2.09 -7.22
C GLN A 88 1.82 -1.35 -5.88
N GLN A 89 2.93 -0.64 -5.77
CA GLN A 89 3.14 0.27 -4.64
C GLN A 89 2.35 1.56 -4.84
N ALA A 90 1.65 2.01 -3.81
CA ALA A 90 1.07 3.36 -3.77
C ALA A 90 2.18 4.42 -3.71
N ARG A 91 1.98 5.56 -4.40
CA ARG A 91 2.98 6.62 -4.55
C ARG A 91 2.37 8.00 -4.36
N TYR A 92 3.13 8.89 -3.74
CA TYR A 92 2.84 10.32 -3.76
C TYR A 92 3.06 10.89 -5.16
N PHE A 93 2.28 11.89 -5.52
CA PHE A 93 2.42 12.63 -6.77
C PHE A 93 1.76 14.01 -6.64
N SER A 94 2.16 14.93 -7.50
CA SER A 94 1.48 16.22 -7.66
C SER A 94 0.31 16.07 -8.62
N SER A 95 -0.83 16.70 -8.33
CA SER A 95 -1.98 16.70 -9.24
C SER A 95 -1.64 17.23 -10.65
N GLY A 96 -0.68 18.15 -10.79
CA GLY A 96 -0.25 18.62 -12.12
C GLY A 96 0.56 17.60 -12.93
N ALA A 97 1.04 16.51 -12.33
CA ALA A 97 1.92 15.54 -12.96
C ALA A 97 1.18 14.37 -13.63
N ALA A 98 -0.13 14.24 -13.43
CA ALA A 98 -0.94 13.18 -14.03
C ALA A 98 -2.35 13.68 -14.36
N PRO A 99 -3.06 13.09 -15.32
CA PRO A 99 -4.46 13.41 -15.55
C PRO A 99 -5.36 12.87 -14.42
N PRO A 100 -6.55 13.47 -14.16
CA PRO A 100 -7.48 13.02 -13.12
C PRO A 100 -7.88 11.54 -13.20
N SER A 101 -7.89 10.95 -14.41
CA SER A 101 -8.16 9.53 -14.61
C SER A 101 -7.16 8.60 -13.91
N GLU A 102 -5.99 9.11 -13.53
CA GLU A 102 -4.94 8.36 -12.85
C GLU A 102 -4.82 8.66 -11.35
N TYR A 103 -5.73 9.45 -10.77
CA TYR A 103 -5.68 9.81 -9.34
C TYR A 103 -6.16 8.69 -8.42
N VAL A 104 -6.84 7.70 -9.00
CA VAL A 104 -7.51 6.62 -8.29
C VAL A 104 -6.56 5.88 -7.33
N HIS A 105 -7.12 5.50 -6.19
CA HIS A 105 -6.47 4.62 -5.24
C HIS A 105 -7.15 3.24 -5.26
N TYR A 106 -6.66 2.34 -6.12
CA TYR A 106 -7.25 1.02 -6.38
C TYR A 106 -7.57 0.24 -5.09
N GLY A 107 -6.58 0.10 -4.21
CA GLY A 107 -6.72 -0.67 -2.97
C GLY A 107 -7.64 -0.05 -1.91
N LEU A 108 -8.00 1.22 -2.04
CA LEU A 108 -8.99 1.88 -1.16
C LEU A 108 -10.32 2.12 -1.87
N ALA A 109 -10.44 1.74 -3.15
CA ALA A 109 -11.58 2.06 -4.01
C ALA A 109 -11.99 3.55 -3.97
N CYS A 110 -11.02 4.46 -3.79
CA CYS A 110 -11.26 5.90 -3.67
C CYS A 110 -10.83 6.63 -4.96
N PRO A 111 -11.63 7.57 -5.48
CA PRO A 111 -11.31 8.29 -6.72
C PRO A 111 -10.14 9.26 -6.57
N ILE A 112 -9.95 9.81 -5.36
CA ILE A 112 -8.85 10.71 -5.03
C ILE A 112 -8.47 10.53 -3.56
N TYR A 113 -7.19 10.59 -3.26
CA TYR A 113 -6.67 10.35 -1.91
C TYR A 113 -5.38 11.13 -1.64
N THR A 114 -5.16 11.47 -0.38
CA THR A 114 -3.90 12.04 0.12
C THR A 114 -3.63 11.58 1.54
N HIS A 115 -2.47 11.91 2.09
CA HIS A 115 -2.24 11.79 3.53
C HIS A 115 -2.31 13.15 4.20
N PHE A 116 -3.17 13.28 5.20
CA PHE A 116 -3.37 14.51 5.98
C PHE A 116 -3.27 14.27 7.49
N THR A 117 -3.61 13.07 7.95
CA THR A 117 -3.92 12.79 9.37
C THR A 117 -2.71 12.53 10.28
N SER A 118 -1.46 12.66 9.82
CA SER A 118 -0.29 12.48 10.70
C SER A 118 0.94 13.35 10.32
N PRO A 119 0.83 14.70 10.39
CA PRO A 119 1.92 15.63 10.05
C PRO A 119 3.19 15.45 10.88
N ILE A 120 3.10 14.94 12.11
CA ILE A 120 4.27 14.70 12.97
C ILE A 120 5.25 13.68 12.37
N ARG A 121 4.74 12.68 11.63
CA ARG A 121 5.54 11.53 11.17
C ARG A 121 5.61 11.40 9.64
N ARG A 122 5.00 12.33 8.90
CA ARG A 122 4.99 12.35 7.44
C ARG A 122 5.01 13.77 6.91
N TYR A 123 6.01 14.06 6.09
CA TYR A 123 6.15 15.38 5.47
C TYR A 123 5.10 15.63 4.36
N SER A 124 4.55 14.59 3.75
CA SER A 124 3.39 14.72 2.84
C SER A 124 2.22 15.43 3.52
N ASP A 125 1.95 15.05 4.76
CA ASP A 125 0.84 15.60 5.53
C ASP A 125 1.13 17.06 5.88
N GLN A 126 2.35 17.42 6.27
CA GLN A 126 2.76 18.82 6.46
C GLN A 126 2.49 19.69 5.21
N MET A 127 2.78 19.17 4.02
CA MET A 127 2.48 19.87 2.76
C MET A 127 0.98 20.06 2.54
N VAL A 128 0.19 19.02 2.78
CA VAL A 128 -1.28 19.09 2.67
C VAL A 128 -1.87 20.06 3.69
N HIS A 129 -1.34 20.11 4.91
CA HIS A 129 -1.73 21.08 5.94
C HIS A 129 -1.47 22.52 5.48
N ARG A 130 -0.32 22.80 4.83
CA ARG A 130 -0.03 24.13 4.25
C ARG A 130 -1.02 24.50 3.14
N LEU A 131 -1.35 23.56 2.25
CA LEU A 131 -2.36 23.79 1.21
C LEU A 131 -3.72 24.13 1.83
N LEU A 132 -4.15 23.40 2.86
CA LEU A 132 -5.40 23.70 3.56
C LEU A 132 -5.38 25.05 4.29
N ALA A 133 -4.28 25.40 4.95
CA ALA A 133 -4.13 26.68 5.63
C ALA A 133 -4.31 27.85 4.64
N ALA A 134 -3.78 27.72 3.42
CA ALA A 134 -3.97 28.70 2.37
C ALA A 134 -5.41 28.78 1.85
N ILE A 135 -6.11 27.65 1.75
CA ILE A 135 -7.53 27.61 1.33
C ILE A 135 -8.41 28.41 2.28
N ILE A 136 -8.14 28.32 3.59
CA ILE A 136 -8.91 29.03 4.62
C ILE A 136 -8.39 30.45 4.90
N GLY A 137 -7.38 30.92 4.14
CA GLY A 137 -6.80 32.25 4.30
C GLY A 137 -5.98 32.45 5.57
N TRP A 138 -5.53 31.37 6.21
CA TRP A 138 -4.72 31.43 7.43
C TRP A 138 -3.28 31.87 7.15
N GLU A 139 -2.66 31.30 6.11
CA GLU A 139 -1.27 31.61 5.73
C GLU A 139 -1.10 31.46 4.21
N PRO A 140 -0.41 32.39 3.52
CA PRO A 140 -0.16 32.28 2.09
C PRO A 140 0.81 31.14 1.76
N LEU A 141 0.70 30.57 0.56
CA LEU A 141 1.68 29.60 0.06
C LEU A 141 2.95 30.28 -0.45
N SER A 142 4.09 29.65 -0.22
CA SER A 142 5.35 30.01 -0.88
C SER A 142 5.30 29.66 -2.37
N SER A 143 6.06 30.40 -3.19
CA SER A 143 6.18 30.16 -4.64
C SER A 143 6.58 28.72 -4.98
N ASP A 144 7.46 28.12 -4.18
CA ASP A 144 7.98 26.77 -4.44
C ASP A 144 6.88 25.70 -4.38
N VAL A 145 5.82 25.91 -3.61
CA VAL A 145 4.69 24.96 -3.49
C VAL A 145 3.75 25.07 -4.70
N LEU A 146 3.75 26.22 -5.37
CA LEU A 146 2.98 26.45 -6.58
C LEU A 146 3.73 25.99 -7.84
N ASP A 147 5.04 25.79 -7.74
CA ASP A 147 5.86 25.29 -8.84
C ASP A 147 5.68 23.76 -9.03
N ALA A 148 5.21 23.37 -10.22
CA ALA A 148 4.89 21.99 -10.54
C ALA A 148 6.14 21.07 -10.56
N ARG A 149 7.31 21.61 -10.91
CA ARG A 149 8.55 20.85 -10.96
C ARG A 149 9.07 20.61 -9.54
N ALA A 150 9.11 21.66 -8.72
CA ALA A 150 9.51 21.55 -7.32
C ALA A 150 8.61 20.55 -6.56
N MET A 151 7.31 20.56 -6.82
CA MET A 151 6.37 19.58 -6.24
C MET A 151 6.61 18.16 -6.74
N THR A 152 6.96 17.97 -8.01
CA THR A 152 7.34 16.65 -8.55
C THR A 152 8.60 16.13 -7.86
N ASP A 153 9.66 16.94 -7.80
CA ASP A 153 10.93 16.58 -7.16
C ASP A 153 10.73 16.23 -5.66
N LEU A 154 9.86 17.00 -4.98
CA LEU A 154 9.47 16.72 -3.60
C LEU A 154 8.76 15.37 -3.48
N THR A 155 7.79 15.07 -4.35
CA THR A 155 7.06 13.79 -4.30
C THR A 155 7.98 12.59 -4.57
N ASP A 156 8.96 12.72 -5.46
CA ASP A 156 9.94 11.67 -5.73
C ASP A 156 10.84 11.40 -4.51
N ASN A 157 11.32 12.45 -3.84
CA ASN A 157 12.05 12.28 -2.59
C ASN A 157 11.16 11.66 -1.49
N LEU A 158 9.89 12.07 -1.36
CA LEU A 158 8.97 11.46 -0.39
C LEU A 158 8.74 9.97 -0.66
N ASN A 159 8.58 9.59 -1.92
CA ASN A 159 8.45 8.19 -2.33
C ASN A 159 9.73 7.40 -2.00
N HIS A 160 10.91 7.92 -2.33
CA HIS A 160 12.18 7.29 -2.01
C HIS A 160 12.33 7.09 -0.49
N ARG A 161 12.12 8.14 0.31
CA ARG A 161 12.23 8.07 1.78
C ARG A 161 11.20 7.12 2.39
N HIS A 162 9.98 7.08 1.85
CA HIS A 162 8.96 6.12 2.27
C HIS A 162 9.41 4.68 2.06
N THR A 163 9.92 4.36 0.87
CA THR A 163 10.44 3.01 0.56
C THR A 163 11.62 2.64 1.46
N MET A 164 12.58 3.53 1.64
CA MET A 164 13.73 3.28 2.51
C MET A 164 13.32 3.06 3.97
N ALA A 165 12.35 3.83 4.47
CA ALA A 165 11.82 3.64 5.82
C ALA A 165 11.13 2.27 5.98
N GLN A 166 10.38 1.82 4.97
CA GLN A 166 9.78 0.47 4.99
C GLN A 166 10.85 -0.62 5.00
N TYR A 167 11.90 -0.49 4.18
CA TYR A 167 12.99 -1.47 4.16
C TYR A 167 13.75 -1.52 5.48
N ALA A 168 14.08 -0.36 6.07
CA ALA A 168 14.71 -0.31 7.38
C ALA A 168 13.83 -0.96 8.47
N GLY A 169 12.52 -0.70 8.44
CA GLY A 169 11.55 -1.33 9.36
C GLY A 169 11.53 -2.85 9.24
N ARG A 170 11.43 -3.38 8.00
CA ARG A 170 11.46 -4.83 7.75
C ARG A 170 12.78 -5.47 8.15
N ALA A 171 13.91 -4.83 7.83
CA ALA A 171 15.24 -5.31 8.19
C ALA A 171 15.43 -5.35 9.71
N SER A 172 14.93 -4.33 10.42
CA SER A 172 14.95 -4.29 11.89
C SER A 172 14.14 -5.44 12.49
N VAL A 173 12.92 -5.69 12.00
CA VAL A 173 12.11 -6.84 12.42
C VAL A 173 12.86 -8.14 12.16
N GLY A 174 13.41 -8.33 10.96
CA GLY A 174 14.20 -9.52 10.61
C GLY A 174 15.37 -9.77 11.55
N LEU A 175 16.15 -8.74 11.86
CA LEU A 175 17.26 -8.83 12.80
C LEU A 175 16.81 -9.23 14.22
N HIS A 176 15.78 -8.57 14.75
CA HIS A 176 15.29 -8.85 16.10
C HIS A 176 14.64 -10.23 16.21
N THR A 177 14.04 -10.72 15.13
CA THR A 177 13.55 -12.09 15.04
C THR A 177 14.69 -13.11 15.12
N LEU A 178 15.81 -12.90 14.43
CA LEU A 178 16.98 -13.77 14.54
C LEU A 178 17.57 -13.76 15.96
N ILE A 179 17.62 -12.58 16.60
CA ILE A 179 18.04 -12.45 18.00
C ILE A 179 17.09 -13.23 18.92
N PHE A 180 15.78 -13.16 18.68
CA PHE A 180 14.77 -13.85 19.49
C PHE A 180 14.95 -15.37 19.48
N PHE A 181 15.29 -15.97 18.33
CA PHE A 181 15.53 -17.41 18.18
C PHE A 181 16.95 -17.86 18.52
N ARG A 182 17.87 -16.94 18.86
CA ARG A 182 19.24 -17.29 19.17
C ARG A 182 19.30 -18.29 20.35
N GLY A 183 19.82 -19.49 20.09
CA GLY A 183 19.92 -20.56 21.09
C GLY A 183 18.58 -21.21 21.46
N LYS A 184 17.54 -21.01 20.64
CA LYS A 184 16.22 -21.63 20.82
C LYS A 184 15.88 -22.47 19.59
N GLU A 185 15.33 -23.65 19.83
CA GLU A 185 14.68 -24.46 18.80
C GLU A 185 13.18 -24.45 19.06
N VAL A 186 12.40 -24.15 18.02
CA VAL A 186 10.94 -24.10 18.10
C VAL A 186 10.38 -24.81 16.88
N VAL A 187 9.42 -25.70 17.10
CA VAL A 187 8.66 -26.35 16.04
C VAL A 187 7.35 -25.59 15.85
N GLU A 188 7.07 -25.17 14.62
CA GLU A 188 5.87 -24.42 14.27
C GLU A 188 5.33 -24.87 12.90
N ASP A 189 4.03 -24.63 12.72
CA ASP A 189 3.37 -24.81 11.43
C ASP A 189 3.83 -23.75 10.43
N ALA A 190 4.06 -24.19 9.19
CA ALA A 190 4.51 -23.34 8.09
C ALA A 190 3.72 -23.64 6.82
N HIS A 191 3.55 -22.62 5.98
CA HIS A 191 2.87 -22.73 4.70
C HIS A 191 3.85 -22.57 3.56
N VAL A 192 3.84 -23.48 2.60
CA VAL A 192 4.63 -23.33 1.36
C VAL A 192 3.99 -22.24 0.50
N ILE A 193 4.74 -21.17 0.24
CA ILE A 193 4.27 -20.01 -0.53
C ILE A 193 4.87 -19.95 -1.94
N LYS A 194 5.95 -20.69 -2.19
CA LYS A 194 6.57 -20.81 -3.51
C LYS A 194 7.34 -22.12 -3.62
N VAL A 195 7.18 -22.82 -4.73
CA VAL A 195 7.97 -24.00 -5.07
C VAL A 195 8.96 -23.63 -6.18
N ARG A 196 10.20 -24.10 -6.08
CA ARG A 196 11.27 -23.94 -7.07
C ARG A 196 11.86 -25.32 -7.37
N ASP A 197 12.61 -25.43 -8.46
CA ASP A 197 13.25 -26.70 -8.85
C ASP A 197 14.26 -27.22 -7.80
N ASN A 198 14.84 -26.31 -7.01
CA ASN A 198 15.88 -26.61 -6.03
C ASN A 198 15.51 -26.30 -4.58
N GLY A 199 14.22 -26.10 -4.27
CA GLY A 199 13.78 -25.80 -2.91
C GLY A 199 12.39 -25.19 -2.81
N VAL A 200 11.97 -24.91 -1.58
CA VAL A 200 10.68 -24.30 -1.28
C VAL A 200 10.85 -23.04 -0.45
N VAL A 201 9.95 -22.08 -0.64
CA VAL A 201 9.85 -20.91 0.24
C VAL A 201 8.66 -21.14 1.16
N VAL A 202 8.89 -21.04 2.46
CA VAL A 202 7.87 -21.24 3.49
C VAL A 202 7.62 -19.94 4.25
N LEU A 203 6.37 -19.71 4.63
CA LEU A 203 5.96 -18.67 5.57
C LEU A 203 5.60 -19.34 6.91
N VAL A 204 6.16 -18.85 8.00
CA VAL A 204 5.78 -19.23 9.37
C VAL A 204 4.83 -18.15 9.92
N PRO A 205 3.50 -18.37 9.92
CA PRO A 205 2.52 -17.33 10.21
C PRO A 205 2.69 -16.68 11.58
N ARG A 206 2.98 -17.50 12.60
CA ARG A 206 3.11 -17.07 13.99
C ARG A 206 4.10 -15.93 14.18
N TYR A 207 5.17 -15.92 13.39
CA TYR A 207 6.26 -14.96 13.50
C TYR A 207 6.37 -14.04 12.28
N GLY A 208 5.58 -14.27 11.22
CA GLY A 208 5.65 -13.50 9.97
C GLY A 208 7.00 -13.64 9.27
N ILE A 209 7.64 -14.81 9.36
CA ILE A 209 8.97 -15.07 8.80
C ILE A 209 8.84 -15.88 7.52
N GLU A 210 9.66 -15.54 6.53
CA GLU A 210 9.84 -16.36 5.33
C GLU A 210 11.25 -16.94 5.28
N GLY A 211 11.36 -18.19 4.87
CA GLY A 211 12.62 -18.91 4.72
C GLY A 211 12.64 -19.72 3.44
N VAL A 212 13.85 -19.96 2.91
CA VAL A 212 14.08 -20.90 1.81
C VAL A 212 14.63 -22.19 2.42
N ILE A 213 14.05 -23.32 2.04
CA ILE A 213 14.49 -24.68 2.39
C ILE A 213 14.93 -25.38 1.10
#